data_AF-A0A1F2P301-F1
#
_entry.id   AF-A0A1F2P301-F1
#
_cell.length_a   1.000
_cell.length_b   1.000
_cell.length_c   1.000
_cell.angle_alpha   90.00
_cell.angle_beta   90.00
_cell.angle_gamma   90.00
#
_symmetry.space_group_name_H-M   'P 1'
#
loop_
_entity.id
_entity.type
_entity.pdbx_description
1 polymer ?
#
loop_
_entity_poly.entity_id
_entity_poly.type
_entity_poly.pdbx_seq_one_letter_code
_entity_poly.pdbx_strand_id
1 'polypeptide(L)'
;MNREDCIRILQKAGCEQEVIDHSVVVADLALEICERRFRGVADSRLVEAGALLHDIGRSRTHRIDHGVVGARIAKELGLDPRLVLIIERHIGAGITQEEAKELGLPPKDYIPETIEEKIVAHADNLVDDTRRITIEERIRMVKERLTDSHVQRMLKLHDDVCGKIPSLEILWGTAEIRDVNSLMRKISKISKERGVVIQLVDGELVAGVEHVKSAVKKAIRSMREGEQIASNPALEILLYMSGTRNISRALEMGVKEGRGVVCLLLLGDNIDESLKQQIFELLSFEPQGVPGYDDERKARLMDFFEITETELGAVGEDKLEKLVMERVALLEVLK
;
A
#
# COMPACT_ATOMS: atom_id res chain seq x y z
N MET A 1 15.55 18.60 19.79
CA MET A 1 14.45 19.58 19.86
C MET A 1 13.19 18.81 20.21
N ASN A 2 12.30 19.33 21.06
CA ASN A 2 11.01 18.67 21.34
C ASN A 2 9.87 19.32 20.54
N ARG A 3 8.70 18.69 20.51
CA ARG A 3 7.52 19.16 19.78
C ARG A 3 7.12 20.60 20.10
N GLU A 4 7.11 20.96 21.39
CA GLU A 4 6.76 22.32 21.82
C GLU A 4 7.74 23.38 21.31
N ASP A 5 9.04 23.07 21.29
CA ASP A 5 10.06 23.95 20.71
C ASP A 5 9.78 24.19 19.21
N CYS A 6 9.49 23.14 18.45
CA CYS A 6 9.19 23.24 17.03
C CYS A 6 7.95 24.10 16.77
N ILE A 7 6.85 23.88 17.51
CA ILE A 7 5.62 24.68 17.37
C ILE A 7 5.90 26.15 17.70
N ARG A 8 6.66 26.43 18.77
CA ARG A 8 7.06 27.80 19.10
C ARG A 8 7.90 28.45 17.99
N ILE A 9 8.75 27.69 17.32
CA ILE A 9 9.53 28.18 16.17
C ILE A 9 8.61 28.57 15.02
N LEU A 10 7.63 27.74 14.65
CA LEU A 10 6.65 28.05 13.60
C LEU A 10 5.86 29.33 13.92
N GLN A 11 5.37 29.44 15.16
CA GLN A 11 4.63 30.62 15.63
C GLN A 11 5.49 31.88 15.54
N LYS A 12 6.74 31.83 15.99
CA LYS A 12 7.68 32.96 15.91
C LYS A 12 8.08 33.30 14.48
N ALA A 13 8.15 32.32 13.59
CA ALA A 13 8.41 32.55 12.17
C ALA A 13 7.24 33.28 11.49
N GLY A 14 6.03 33.16 12.06
CA GLY A 14 4.80 33.76 11.53
C GLY A 14 4.02 32.81 10.62
N CYS A 15 4.14 31.49 10.82
CA CYS A 15 3.27 30.53 10.15
C CYS A 15 1.82 30.68 10.61
N GLU A 16 0.89 30.57 9.68
CA GLU A 16 -0.55 30.54 9.96
C GLU A 16 -0.92 29.25 10.71
N GLN A 17 -2.05 29.28 11.44
CA GLN A 17 -2.48 28.13 12.25
C GLN A 17 -2.70 26.88 11.39
N GLU A 18 -3.22 27.03 10.16
CA GLU A 18 -3.44 25.92 9.22
C GLU A 18 -2.14 25.17 8.88
N VAL A 19 -1.02 25.89 8.71
CA VAL A 19 0.30 25.30 8.46
C VAL A 19 0.80 24.53 9.69
N ILE A 20 0.55 25.06 10.89
CA ILE A 20 0.92 24.41 12.15
C ILE A 20 0.11 23.13 12.32
N ASP A 21 -1.20 23.19 12.10
CA ASP A 21 -2.11 22.05 12.23
C ASP A 21 -1.74 20.93 11.23
N HIS A 22 -1.48 21.29 9.97
CA HIS A 22 -0.95 20.38 8.96
C HIS A 22 0.35 19.70 9.43
N SER A 23 1.32 20.50 9.89
CA SER A 23 2.63 20.01 10.32
C SER A 23 2.53 19.05 11.52
N VAL A 24 1.56 19.24 12.42
CA VAL A 24 1.29 18.30 13.52
C VAL A 24 0.78 16.96 12.99
N VAL A 25 -0.17 16.97 12.04
CA VAL A 25 -0.71 15.73 11.45
C VAL A 25 0.38 14.96 10.69
N VAL A 26 1.23 15.67 9.94
CA VAL A 26 2.39 15.08 9.26
C VAL A 26 3.37 14.48 10.28
N ALA A 27 3.65 15.18 11.38
CA ALA A 27 4.55 14.68 12.42
C ALA A 27 4.03 13.40 13.11
N ASP A 28 2.73 13.35 13.40
CA ASP A 28 2.10 12.15 13.98
C ASP A 28 2.17 10.96 13.02
N LEU A 29 1.93 11.17 11.72
CA LEU A 29 2.04 10.11 10.72
C LEU A 29 3.50 9.67 10.50
N ALA A 30 4.43 10.62 10.42
CA ALA A 30 5.85 10.36 10.26
C ALA A 30 6.41 9.53 11.43
N LEU A 31 6.01 9.86 12.66
CA LEU A 31 6.37 9.09 13.85
C LEU A 31 5.77 7.68 13.84
N GLU A 32 4.51 7.53 13.44
CA GLU A 32 3.87 6.21 13.31
C GLU A 32 4.63 5.30 12.32
N ILE A 33 5.03 5.84 11.17
CA ILE A 33 5.85 5.15 10.17
C ILE A 33 7.22 4.79 10.76
N CYS A 34 7.89 5.76 11.38
CA CYS A 34 9.21 5.60 12.00
C CYS A 34 9.19 4.47 13.05
N GLU A 35 8.23 4.50 13.97
CA GLU A 35 8.13 3.54 15.07
C GLU A 35 7.75 2.12 14.62
N ARG A 36 6.94 1.99 13.57
CA ARG A 36 6.55 0.68 13.05
C ARG A 36 7.64 0.01 12.22
N ARG A 37 8.39 0.78 11.44
CA ARG A 37 9.26 0.22 10.38
C ARG A 37 10.74 0.50 10.56
N PHE A 38 11.07 1.61 11.20
CA PHE A 38 12.44 2.12 11.30
C PHE A 38 12.88 2.31 12.74
N ARG A 39 12.24 1.63 13.69
CA ARG A 39 12.61 1.66 15.11
C ARG A 39 14.06 1.19 15.27
N GLY A 40 14.88 2.06 15.87
CA GLY A 40 16.32 1.80 16.05
C GLY A 40 17.15 1.97 14.79
N VAL A 41 16.55 2.37 13.67
CA VAL A 41 17.23 2.67 12.39
C VAL A 41 17.18 4.17 12.10
N ALA A 42 16.00 4.78 12.18
CA ALA A 42 15.80 6.21 11.99
C ALA A 42 15.83 6.96 13.34
N ASP A 43 16.34 8.19 13.34
CA ASP A 43 16.28 9.08 14.50
C ASP A 43 14.86 9.68 14.62
N SER A 44 14.02 9.08 15.48
CA SER A 44 12.62 9.49 15.65
C SER A 44 12.46 10.95 16.10
N ARG A 45 13.43 11.51 16.83
CA ARG A 45 13.41 12.93 17.23
C ARG A 45 13.71 13.84 16.04
N LEU A 46 14.61 13.42 15.16
CA LEU A 46 14.89 14.15 13.92
C LEU A 46 13.71 14.08 12.96
N VAL A 47 13.05 12.92 12.84
CA VAL A 47 11.82 12.74 12.04
C VAL A 47 10.71 13.65 12.55
N GLU A 48 10.43 13.66 13.86
CA GLU A 48 9.39 14.51 14.44
C GLU A 48 9.68 15.99 14.22
N ALA A 49 10.90 16.44 14.54
CA ALA A 49 11.28 17.83 14.33
C ALA A 49 11.25 18.22 12.84
N GLY A 50 11.66 17.31 11.96
CA GLY A 50 11.64 17.45 10.52
C GLY A 50 10.23 17.63 9.98
N ALA A 51 9.31 16.76 10.38
CA ALA A 51 7.91 16.86 10.01
C ALA A 51 7.23 18.11 10.57
N LEU A 52 7.54 18.52 11.80
CA LEU A 52 6.96 19.75 12.37
C LEU A 52 7.46 21.02 11.66
N LEU A 53 8.71 21.04 11.21
CA LEU A 53 9.33 22.26 10.65
C LEU A 53 9.43 22.27 9.13
N HIS A 54 9.01 21.20 8.43
CA HIS A 54 9.19 21.06 6.98
C HIS A 54 8.64 22.27 6.21
N ASP A 55 7.51 22.80 6.66
CA ASP A 55 6.78 23.86 5.98
C ASP A 55 7.04 25.27 6.56
N ILE A 56 8.09 25.46 7.38
CA ILE A 56 8.40 26.76 8.01
C ILE A 56 8.59 27.91 6.98
N GLY A 57 8.97 27.57 5.75
CA GLY A 57 9.07 28.54 4.64
C GLY A 57 7.73 29.16 4.24
N ARG A 58 6.59 28.55 4.58
CA ARG A 58 5.24 29.10 4.36
C ARG A 58 5.00 30.40 5.12
N SER A 59 5.78 30.69 6.15
CA SER A 59 5.80 32.01 6.80
C SER A 59 6.28 33.16 5.90
N ARG A 60 6.80 32.86 4.70
CA ARG A 60 7.37 33.85 3.77
C ARG A 60 6.90 33.68 2.32
N THR A 61 6.55 32.46 1.89
CA THR A 61 6.13 32.18 0.51
C THR A 61 5.12 31.04 0.41
N HIS A 62 4.13 31.18 -0.47
CA HIS A 62 3.14 30.14 -0.78
C HIS A 62 3.46 29.37 -2.08
N ARG A 63 4.64 29.57 -2.69
CA ARG A 63 5.05 28.86 -3.91
C ARG A 63 5.90 27.63 -3.58
N ILE A 64 6.40 26.94 -4.60
CA ILE A 64 7.23 25.74 -4.44
C ILE A 64 8.59 26.01 -3.77
N ASP A 65 9.03 27.26 -3.76
CA ASP A 65 10.29 27.71 -3.13
C ASP A 65 10.26 27.71 -1.58
N HIS A 66 9.13 27.38 -0.95
CA HIS A 66 9.02 27.33 0.51
C HIS A 66 10.03 26.35 1.16
N GLY A 67 10.37 25.22 0.52
CA GLY A 67 11.43 24.33 1.04
C GLY A 67 12.80 25.03 1.11
N VAL A 68 13.17 25.76 0.05
CA VAL A 68 14.43 26.53 0.00
C VAL A 68 14.43 27.68 1.01
N VAL A 69 13.33 28.41 1.08
CA VAL A 69 13.17 29.53 2.03
C VAL A 69 13.18 29.01 3.47
N GLY A 70 12.50 27.90 3.73
CA GLY A 70 12.47 27.24 5.02
C GLY A 70 13.86 26.76 5.45
N ALA A 71 14.63 26.18 4.53
CA ALA A 71 16.00 25.76 4.80
C ALA A 71 16.90 26.95 5.18
N ARG A 72 16.71 28.12 4.55
CA ARG A 72 17.40 29.35 4.93
C ARG A 72 17.02 29.81 6.34
N ILE A 73 15.72 29.85 6.67
CA ILE A 73 15.24 30.21 8.01
C ILE A 73 15.85 29.27 9.06
N ALA A 74 15.82 27.96 8.81
CA ALA A 74 16.38 26.97 9.71
C ALA A 74 17.89 27.13 9.92
N LYS A 75 18.65 27.49 8.88
CA LYS A 75 20.09 27.83 9.00
C LYS A 75 20.32 29.08 9.83
N GLU A 76 19.54 30.15 9.60
CA GLU A 76 19.65 31.41 10.35
C GLU A 76 19.31 31.22 11.83
N LEU A 77 18.41 30.29 12.15
CA LEU A 77 18.08 29.87 13.52
C LEU A 77 19.12 28.92 14.17
N GLY A 78 20.16 28.50 13.43
CA GLY A 78 21.19 27.60 13.94
C GLY A 78 20.71 26.17 14.19
N LEU A 79 19.70 25.71 13.44
CA LEU A 79 19.15 24.36 13.58
C LEU A 79 20.11 23.30 13.04
N ASP A 80 19.91 22.05 13.47
CA ASP A 80 20.69 20.88 13.01
C ASP A 80 20.76 20.84 11.47
N PRO A 81 21.96 20.76 10.85
CA PRO A 81 22.09 20.68 9.40
C PRO A 81 21.29 19.54 8.75
N ARG A 82 21.07 18.42 9.46
CA ARG A 82 20.22 17.33 8.98
C ARG A 82 18.75 17.74 8.89
N LEU A 83 18.29 18.53 9.85
CA LEU A 83 16.93 19.09 9.86
C LEU A 83 16.72 20.09 8.72
N VAL A 84 17.73 20.90 8.44
CA VAL A 84 17.75 21.82 7.30
C VAL A 84 17.58 21.07 5.98
N LEU A 85 18.22 19.91 5.81
CA LEU A 85 18.09 19.10 4.59
C LEU A 85 16.70 18.49 4.46
N ILE A 86 16.09 18.03 5.56
CA ILE A 86 14.69 17.56 5.57
C ILE A 86 13.75 18.68 5.07
N ILE A 87 13.88 19.88 5.64
CA ILE A 87 13.08 21.04 5.24
C ILE A 87 13.32 21.40 3.77
N GLU A 88 14.56 21.31 3.29
CA GLU A 88 14.89 21.67 1.91
C GLU A 88 14.35 20.68 0.87
N ARG A 89 14.38 19.38 1.19
CA ARG A 89 14.18 18.28 0.23
C ARG A 89 12.82 17.61 0.29
N HIS A 90 11.91 18.05 1.16
CA HIS A 90 10.57 17.44 1.25
C HIS A 90 9.69 17.70 0.03
N ILE A 91 9.94 18.78 -0.72
CA ILE A 91 9.08 19.25 -1.80
C ILE A 91 8.96 18.28 -2.97
N GLY A 92 7.72 18.04 -3.42
CA GLY A 92 7.41 17.36 -4.69
C GLY A 92 7.84 15.89 -4.76
N ALA A 93 8.08 15.22 -3.62
CA ALA A 93 8.69 13.89 -3.54
C ALA A 93 10.10 13.80 -4.16
N GLY A 94 10.79 14.94 -4.28
CA GLY A 94 12.09 15.08 -4.90
C GLY A 94 12.03 15.73 -6.29
N ILE A 95 12.78 16.81 -6.44
CA ILE A 95 12.94 17.60 -7.66
C ILE A 95 14.40 17.46 -8.12
N THR A 96 14.63 17.09 -9.39
CA THR A 96 16.00 17.01 -9.94
C THR A 96 16.58 18.41 -10.18
N GLN A 97 17.90 18.50 -10.35
CA GLN A 97 18.55 19.76 -10.72
C GLN A 97 17.96 20.40 -12.00
N GLU A 98 17.58 19.62 -13.01
CA GLU A 98 16.97 20.11 -14.25
C GLU A 98 15.58 20.68 -13.99
N GLU A 99 14.73 19.94 -13.28
CA GLU A 99 13.38 20.38 -12.91
C GLU A 99 13.44 21.63 -12.01
N ALA A 100 14.41 21.69 -11.10
CA ALA A 100 14.64 22.87 -10.26
C ALA A 100 14.91 24.13 -11.10
N LYS A 101 15.69 24.02 -12.18
CA LYS A 101 15.93 25.14 -13.11
C LYS A 101 14.63 25.60 -13.78
N GLU A 102 13.82 24.66 -14.25
CA GLU A 102 12.53 24.96 -14.89
C GLU A 102 11.54 25.62 -13.94
N LEU A 103 11.58 25.24 -12.66
CA LEU A 103 10.73 25.76 -11.59
C LEU A 103 11.26 27.07 -10.97
N GLY A 104 12.40 27.58 -11.42
CA GLY A 104 13.03 28.80 -10.90
C GLY A 104 13.67 28.63 -9.52
N LEU A 105 13.93 27.40 -9.09
CA LEU A 105 14.66 27.08 -7.87
C LEU A 105 16.18 27.13 -8.11
N PRO A 106 17.00 27.31 -7.05
CA PRO A 106 18.45 27.14 -7.16
C PRO A 106 18.79 25.77 -7.76
N PRO A 107 19.69 25.70 -8.77
CA PRO A 107 19.90 24.49 -9.56
C PRO A 107 20.68 23.43 -8.77
N LYS A 108 19.97 22.52 -8.13
CA LYS A 108 20.51 21.34 -7.43
C LYS A 108 19.42 20.28 -7.24
N ASP A 109 19.80 19.09 -6.78
CA ASP A 109 18.85 18.05 -6.42
C ASP A 109 18.21 18.31 -5.05
N TYR A 110 16.88 18.21 -5.03
CA TYR A 110 16.03 18.27 -3.84
C TYR A 110 15.43 16.90 -3.53
N ILE A 111 16.11 15.81 -3.91
CA ILE A 111 15.63 14.45 -3.72
C ILE A 111 15.94 14.02 -2.28
N PRO A 112 14.96 13.47 -1.52
CA PRO A 112 15.19 12.88 -0.21
C PRO A 112 16.23 11.74 -0.27
N GLU A 113 17.29 11.84 0.52
CA GLU A 113 18.38 10.85 0.54
C GLU A 113 18.32 9.94 1.76
N THR A 114 18.29 10.53 2.96
CA THR A 114 18.27 9.78 4.23
C THR A 114 16.91 9.17 4.52
N ILE A 115 16.85 8.18 5.41
CA ILE A 115 15.56 7.56 5.76
C ILE A 115 14.64 8.57 6.47
N GLU A 116 15.20 9.48 7.27
CA GLU A 116 14.46 10.55 7.92
C GLU A 116 13.87 11.54 6.90
N GLU A 117 14.66 11.98 5.91
CA GLU A 117 14.15 12.80 4.79
C GLU A 117 13.01 12.10 4.05
N LYS A 118 13.18 10.80 3.76
CA LYS A 118 12.17 10.01 3.04
C LYS A 118 10.89 9.84 3.84
N ILE A 119 10.97 9.55 5.14
CA ILE A 119 9.80 9.41 6.02
C ILE A 119 9.01 10.72 6.04
N VAL A 120 9.67 11.87 6.23
CA VAL A 120 8.99 13.17 6.30
C VAL A 120 8.35 13.54 4.97
N ALA A 121 9.11 13.47 3.87
CA ALA A 121 8.58 13.74 2.53
C ALA A 121 7.42 12.79 2.17
N HIS A 122 7.48 11.54 2.62
CA HIS A 122 6.41 10.58 2.39
C HIS A 122 5.16 10.89 3.22
N ALA A 123 5.32 11.20 4.51
CA ALA A 123 4.21 11.54 5.39
C ALA A 123 3.46 12.79 4.92
N ASP A 124 4.19 13.83 4.48
CA ASP A 124 3.61 15.03 3.88
C ASP A 124 2.74 14.69 2.64
N ASN A 125 3.25 13.84 1.75
CA ASN A 125 2.48 13.38 0.58
C ASN A 125 1.18 12.64 0.94
N LEU A 126 1.07 12.07 2.15
CA LEU A 126 -0.10 11.35 2.64
C LEU A 126 -1.00 12.19 3.56
N VAL A 127 -0.76 13.50 3.65
CA VAL A 127 -1.62 14.44 4.38
C VAL A 127 -2.09 15.55 3.43
N ASP A 128 -3.39 15.76 3.37
CA ASP A 128 -4.06 16.79 2.58
C ASP A 128 -4.77 17.74 3.55
N ASP A 129 -4.23 18.95 3.70
CA ASP A 129 -4.49 19.87 4.82
C ASP A 129 -4.27 19.17 6.17
N THR A 130 -5.32 18.65 6.80
CA THR A 130 -5.25 17.88 8.07
C THR A 130 -5.79 16.46 7.94
N ARG A 131 -6.19 16.05 6.73
CA ARG A 131 -6.76 14.74 6.45
C ARG A 131 -5.70 13.79 5.91
N ARG A 132 -5.55 12.62 6.53
CA ARG A 132 -4.72 11.53 5.99
C ARG A 132 -5.37 10.93 4.74
N ILE A 133 -4.57 10.69 3.71
CA ILE A 133 -5.00 10.15 2.42
C ILE A 133 -4.09 8.99 1.97
N THR A 134 -4.55 8.18 1.02
CA THR A 134 -3.71 7.13 0.43
C THR A 134 -2.78 7.66 -0.66
N ILE A 135 -1.73 6.91 -1.00
CA ILE A 135 -0.86 7.27 -2.12
C ILE A 135 -1.62 7.31 -3.45
N GLU A 136 -2.63 6.46 -3.64
CA GLU A 136 -3.47 6.46 -4.84
C GLU A 136 -4.42 7.65 -4.89
N GLU A 137 -4.96 8.06 -3.74
CA GLU A 137 -5.71 9.31 -3.63
C GLU A 137 -4.82 10.48 -4.00
N ARG A 138 -3.62 10.58 -3.41
CA ARG A 138 -2.65 11.63 -3.74
C ARG A 138 -2.33 11.64 -5.23
N ILE A 139 -2.01 10.48 -5.83
CA ILE A 139 -1.72 10.37 -7.26
C ILE A 139 -2.91 10.84 -8.09
N ARG A 140 -4.14 10.40 -7.78
CA ARG A 140 -5.33 10.87 -8.51
C ARG A 140 -5.49 12.39 -8.48
N MET A 141 -5.17 13.03 -7.35
CA MET A 141 -5.26 14.49 -7.20
C MET A 141 -4.19 15.25 -8.00
N VAL A 142 -3.01 14.69 -8.19
CA VAL A 142 -1.86 15.40 -8.78
C VAL A 142 -1.51 14.94 -10.20
N LYS A 143 -2.03 13.81 -10.67
CA LYS A 143 -1.64 13.17 -11.95
C LYS A 143 -1.83 14.07 -13.17
N GLU A 144 -2.84 14.94 -13.18
CA GLU A 144 -3.07 15.87 -14.30
C GLU A 144 -2.12 17.07 -14.31
N ARG A 145 -1.45 17.34 -13.17
CA ARG A 145 -0.58 18.51 -12.97
C ARG A 145 0.91 18.17 -12.95
N LEU A 146 1.24 16.89 -12.77
CA LEU A 146 2.61 16.40 -12.66
C LEU A 146 2.97 15.52 -13.86
N THR A 147 4.26 15.45 -14.16
CA THR A 147 4.77 14.53 -15.20
C THR A 147 4.72 13.08 -14.70
N ASP A 148 4.72 12.13 -15.63
CA ASP A 148 4.83 10.71 -15.28
C ASP A 148 6.09 10.41 -14.45
N SER A 149 7.20 11.09 -14.71
CA SER A 149 8.43 10.96 -13.92
C SER A 149 8.23 11.35 -12.45
N HIS A 150 7.50 12.43 -12.16
CA HIS A 150 7.17 12.83 -10.80
C HIS A 150 6.29 11.77 -10.11
N VAL A 151 5.26 11.27 -10.80
CA VAL A 151 4.38 10.21 -10.25
C VAL A 151 5.20 8.95 -9.93
N GLN A 152 6.12 8.55 -10.80
CA GLN A 152 7.01 7.41 -10.54
C GLN A 152 7.95 7.66 -9.34
N ARG A 153 8.44 8.90 -9.13
CA ARG A 153 9.24 9.23 -7.93
C ARG A 153 8.41 9.18 -6.66
N MET A 154 7.16 9.65 -6.68
CA MET A 154 6.24 9.52 -5.53
C MET A 154 5.99 8.06 -5.17
N LEU A 155 5.76 7.20 -6.16
CA LEU A 155 5.60 5.76 -5.97
C LEU A 155 6.87 5.12 -5.44
N LYS A 156 8.04 5.47 -5.99
CA LYS A 156 9.33 4.98 -5.49
C LYS A 156 9.60 5.41 -4.05
N LEU A 157 9.30 6.67 -3.69
CA LEU A 157 9.43 7.16 -2.32
C LEU A 157 8.48 6.40 -1.38
N HIS A 158 7.23 6.18 -1.81
CA HIS A 158 6.29 5.35 -1.07
C HIS A 158 6.84 3.93 -0.88
N ASP A 159 7.41 3.30 -1.90
CA ASP A 159 8.00 1.96 -1.81
C ASP A 159 9.25 1.93 -0.92
N ASP A 160 10.10 2.96 -0.96
CA ASP A 160 11.29 3.06 -0.11
C ASP A 160 10.91 3.14 1.39
N VAL A 161 9.79 3.79 1.71
CA VAL A 161 9.31 3.97 3.09
C VAL A 161 8.37 2.84 3.53
N CYS A 162 7.52 2.36 2.63
CA CYS A 162 6.48 1.38 2.91
C CYS A 162 6.78 -0.05 2.45
N GLY A 163 7.92 -0.27 1.79
CA GLY A 163 8.23 -1.50 1.07
C GLY A 163 7.50 -1.55 -0.27
N LYS A 164 8.12 -2.19 -1.26
CA LYS A 164 7.50 -2.44 -2.57
C LYS A 164 6.21 -3.23 -2.45
N ILE A 165 5.22 -2.90 -3.28
CA ILE A 165 4.09 -3.80 -3.52
C ILE A 165 4.66 -5.04 -4.20
N PRO A 166 4.59 -6.23 -3.60
CA PRO A 166 5.17 -7.42 -4.21
C PRO A 166 4.48 -7.73 -5.53
N SER A 167 5.22 -8.30 -6.48
CA SER A 167 4.63 -8.72 -7.75
C SER A 167 3.56 -9.79 -7.53
N LEU A 168 2.45 -9.69 -8.26
CA LEU A 168 1.32 -10.63 -8.16
C LEU A 168 1.13 -11.33 -9.50
N GLU A 169 1.31 -12.65 -9.53
CA GLU A 169 0.88 -13.51 -10.63
C GLU A 169 -0.38 -14.29 -10.19
N ILE A 170 -1.38 -14.33 -11.07
CA ILE A 170 -2.64 -15.04 -10.84
C ILE A 170 -2.86 -16.01 -11.99
N LEU A 171 -3.01 -17.28 -11.67
CA LEU A 171 -3.13 -18.37 -12.62
C LEU A 171 -4.39 -19.18 -12.32
N TRP A 172 -5.19 -19.48 -13.34
CA TRP A 172 -6.27 -20.45 -13.25
C TRP A 172 -5.87 -21.74 -13.93
N GLY A 173 -6.42 -22.85 -13.46
CA GLY A 173 -6.17 -24.16 -14.04
C GLY A 173 -6.85 -25.26 -13.26
N THR A 174 -6.81 -26.47 -13.79
CA THR A 174 -7.28 -27.64 -13.04
C THR A 174 -6.12 -28.29 -12.29
N ALA A 175 -6.36 -28.76 -11.07
CA ALA A 175 -5.39 -29.47 -10.24
C ALA A 175 -6.00 -30.77 -9.70
N GLU A 176 -5.15 -31.73 -9.36
CA GLU A 176 -5.53 -32.93 -8.61
C GLU A 176 -4.87 -32.90 -7.22
N ILE A 177 -5.70 -32.76 -6.18
CA ILE A 177 -5.22 -32.63 -4.81
C ILE A 177 -5.59 -33.90 -4.04
N ARG A 178 -4.59 -34.67 -3.63
CA ARG A 178 -4.81 -35.94 -2.91
C ARG A 178 -4.96 -35.78 -1.40
N ASP A 179 -4.18 -34.87 -0.82
CA ASP A 179 -4.17 -34.60 0.62
C ASP A 179 -3.83 -33.13 0.83
N VAL A 180 -4.81 -32.36 1.29
CA VAL A 180 -4.68 -30.91 1.46
C VAL A 180 -3.62 -30.57 2.50
N ASN A 181 -3.56 -31.32 3.61
CA ASN A 181 -2.63 -31.03 4.70
C ASN A 181 -1.16 -31.18 4.27
N SER A 182 -0.86 -32.21 3.49
CA SER A 182 0.46 -32.51 2.93
C SER A 182 0.86 -31.49 1.88
N LEU A 183 -0.08 -31.10 1.01
CA LEU A 183 0.10 -30.03 0.05
C LEU A 183 0.45 -28.72 0.77
N MET A 184 -0.35 -28.31 1.75
CA MET A 184 -0.12 -27.05 2.48
C MET A 184 1.21 -27.04 3.23
N ARG A 185 1.68 -28.17 3.77
CA ARG A 185 3.03 -28.28 4.36
C ARG A 185 4.14 -28.04 3.33
N LYS A 186 4.02 -28.62 2.13
CA LYS A 186 5.00 -28.44 1.05
C LYS A 186 4.99 -27.01 0.52
N ILE A 187 3.81 -26.44 0.29
CA ILE A 187 3.63 -25.04 -0.12
C ILE A 187 4.24 -24.09 0.92
N SER A 188 3.98 -24.31 2.21
CA SER A 188 4.55 -23.50 3.29
C SER A 188 6.08 -23.53 3.30
N LYS A 189 6.68 -24.68 3.01
CA LYS A 189 8.14 -24.83 2.91
C LYS A 189 8.69 -24.03 1.71
N ILE A 190 8.10 -24.18 0.53
CA ILE A 190 8.52 -23.47 -0.69
C ILE A 190 8.37 -21.95 -0.49
N SER A 191 7.22 -21.52 0.04
CA SER A 191 6.91 -20.13 0.37
C SER A 191 8.00 -19.50 1.24
N LYS A 192 8.41 -20.19 2.32
CA LYS A 192 9.46 -19.71 3.23
C LYS A 192 10.85 -19.68 2.57
N GLU A 193 11.21 -20.71 1.81
CA GLU A 193 12.52 -20.81 1.15
C GLU A 193 12.71 -19.74 0.08
N ARG A 194 11.64 -19.38 -0.63
CA ARG A 194 11.66 -18.43 -1.75
C ARG A 194 11.28 -17.01 -1.35
N GLY A 195 10.72 -16.82 -0.15
CA GLY A 195 10.21 -15.52 0.30
C GLY A 195 9.00 -15.04 -0.51
N VAL A 196 8.16 -15.97 -0.98
CA VAL A 196 6.94 -15.67 -1.73
C VAL A 196 5.72 -16.15 -0.94
N VAL A 197 4.61 -15.47 -1.07
CA VAL A 197 3.30 -15.93 -0.59
C VAL A 197 2.67 -16.75 -1.70
N ILE A 198 2.26 -17.97 -1.37
CA ILE A 198 1.56 -18.88 -2.29
C ILE A 198 0.20 -19.16 -1.67
N GLN A 199 -0.87 -18.78 -2.36
CA GLN A 199 -2.23 -19.02 -1.91
C GLN A 199 -3.00 -19.82 -2.96
N LEU A 200 -3.65 -20.89 -2.50
CA LEU A 200 -4.48 -21.76 -3.33
C LEU A 200 -5.94 -21.57 -2.93
N VAL A 201 -6.79 -21.22 -3.89
CA VAL A 201 -8.22 -21.08 -3.66
C VAL A 201 -9.03 -21.86 -4.69
N ASP A 202 -10.24 -22.26 -4.32
CA ASP A 202 -11.23 -22.80 -5.24
C ASP A 202 -11.53 -21.75 -6.32
N GLY A 203 -11.12 -22.04 -7.56
CA GLY A 203 -11.22 -21.10 -8.67
C GLY A 203 -12.66 -20.80 -9.08
N GLU A 204 -13.62 -21.65 -8.70
CA GLU A 204 -15.04 -21.42 -8.93
C GLU A 204 -15.63 -20.38 -7.97
N LEU A 205 -15.02 -20.21 -6.78
CA LEU A 205 -15.40 -19.19 -5.80
C LEU A 205 -14.68 -17.85 -5.98
N VAL A 206 -13.84 -17.71 -7.01
CA VAL A 206 -13.21 -16.43 -7.36
C VAL A 206 -13.99 -15.78 -8.48
N ALA A 207 -14.64 -14.65 -8.24
CA ALA A 207 -15.40 -13.94 -9.28
C ALA A 207 -14.55 -13.51 -10.50
N GLY A 208 -13.33 -13.01 -10.29
CA GLY A 208 -12.48 -12.60 -11.40
C GLY A 208 -11.12 -12.09 -10.94
N VAL A 209 -10.36 -11.54 -11.89
CA VAL A 209 -9.02 -11.00 -11.63
C VAL A 209 -9.09 -9.76 -10.73
N GLU A 210 -10.09 -8.89 -10.92
CA GLU A 210 -10.22 -7.66 -10.13
C GLU A 210 -10.65 -7.95 -8.69
N HIS A 211 -11.46 -9.00 -8.49
CA HIS A 211 -11.74 -9.54 -7.17
C HIS A 211 -10.44 -9.91 -6.41
N VAL A 212 -9.56 -10.70 -7.04
CA VAL A 212 -8.27 -11.09 -6.43
C VAL A 212 -7.39 -9.87 -6.14
N LYS A 213 -7.21 -8.99 -7.14
CA LYS A 213 -6.36 -7.79 -6.97
C LYS A 213 -6.86 -6.89 -5.85
N SER A 214 -8.17 -6.67 -5.77
CA SER A 214 -8.78 -5.87 -4.71
C SER A 214 -8.49 -6.48 -3.33
N ALA A 215 -8.70 -7.78 -3.17
CA ALA A 215 -8.44 -8.48 -1.93
C ALA A 215 -6.96 -8.48 -1.53
N VAL A 216 -6.05 -8.78 -2.46
CA VAL A 216 -4.60 -8.76 -2.21
C VAL A 216 -4.13 -7.36 -1.81
N LYS A 217 -4.60 -6.32 -2.50
CA LYS A 217 -4.26 -4.94 -2.17
C LYS A 217 -4.69 -4.58 -0.75
N LYS A 218 -5.90 -4.94 -0.36
CA LYS A 218 -6.43 -4.68 0.99
C LYS A 218 -5.70 -5.48 2.06
N ALA A 219 -5.41 -6.76 1.80
CA ALA A 219 -4.62 -7.59 2.69
C ALA A 219 -3.22 -7.01 2.93
N ILE A 220 -2.49 -6.65 1.86
CA ILE A 220 -1.17 -6.02 1.97
C ILE A 220 -1.27 -4.72 2.78
N ARG A 221 -2.25 -3.87 2.48
CA ARG A 221 -2.46 -2.62 3.22
C ARG A 221 -2.69 -2.87 4.71
N SER A 222 -3.64 -3.75 5.06
CA SER A 222 -3.96 -4.16 6.42
C SER A 222 -2.71 -4.61 7.19
N MET A 223 -1.89 -5.47 6.57
CA MET A 223 -0.64 -5.94 7.16
C MET A 223 0.40 -4.85 7.33
N ARG A 224 0.51 -3.92 6.38
CA ARG A 224 1.44 -2.78 6.46
C ARG A 224 1.03 -1.81 7.56
N GLU A 225 -0.27 -1.65 7.77
CA GLU A 225 -0.85 -0.79 8.81
C GLU A 225 -0.86 -1.48 10.20
N GLY A 226 -0.57 -2.79 10.26
CA GLY A 226 -0.59 -3.54 11.52
C GLY A 226 -2.00 -3.86 12.00
N GLU A 227 -2.99 -3.75 11.11
CA GLU A 227 -4.42 -3.96 11.40
C GLU A 227 -4.89 -5.38 11.02
N GLN A 228 -3.97 -6.25 10.65
CA GLN A 228 -4.30 -7.58 10.13
C GLN A 228 -5.08 -8.44 11.12
N ILE A 229 -6.00 -9.22 10.56
CA ILE A 229 -6.83 -10.18 11.31
C ILE A 229 -6.05 -11.48 11.48
N ALA A 230 -5.35 -11.92 10.43
CA ALA A 230 -4.65 -13.18 10.37
C ALA A 230 -3.17 -13.08 10.80
N SER A 231 -2.63 -14.22 11.21
CA SER A 231 -1.23 -14.34 11.63
C SER A 231 -0.24 -14.40 10.46
N ASN A 232 -0.68 -14.55 9.22
CA ASN A 232 0.18 -14.63 8.05
C ASN A 232 -0.49 -14.04 6.78
N PRO A 233 0.31 -13.64 5.76
CA PRO A 233 -0.22 -12.99 4.56
C PRO A 233 -1.19 -13.83 3.74
N ALA A 234 -0.94 -15.15 3.64
CA ALA A 234 -1.74 -16.05 2.82
C ALA A 234 -3.19 -16.12 3.35
N LEU A 235 -3.34 -16.21 4.67
CA LEU A 235 -4.63 -16.22 5.34
C LEU A 235 -5.29 -14.83 5.36
N GLU A 236 -4.52 -13.75 5.48
CA GLU A 236 -5.06 -12.39 5.38
C GLU A 236 -5.67 -12.15 3.99
N ILE A 237 -4.98 -12.56 2.92
CA ILE A 237 -5.50 -12.51 1.56
C ILE A 237 -6.81 -13.31 1.46
N LEU A 238 -6.86 -14.51 2.04
CA LEU A 238 -8.05 -15.36 2.00
C LEU A 238 -9.25 -14.74 2.73
N LEU A 239 -9.05 -14.05 3.86
CA LEU A 239 -10.10 -13.32 4.58
C LEU A 239 -10.69 -12.19 3.72
N TYR A 240 -9.82 -11.40 3.07
CA TYR A 240 -10.27 -10.35 2.15
C TYR A 240 -10.97 -10.93 0.91
N MET A 241 -10.45 -12.01 0.31
CA MET A 241 -11.08 -12.66 -0.84
C MET A 241 -12.45 -13.26 -0.49
N SER A 242 -12.62 -13.75 0.74
CA SER A 242 -13.91 -14.29 1.18
C SER A 242 -14.87 -13.23 1.73
N GLY A 243 -14.43 -11.97 1.83
CA GLY A 243 -15.25 -10.87 2.36
C GLY A 243 -15.67 -11.08 3.82
N THR A 244 -14.92 -11.87 4.61
CA THR A 244 -15.28 -12.20 6.00
C THR A 244 -14.10 -12.09 6.96
N ARG A 245 -14.39 -11.75 8.22
CA ARG A 245 -13.41 -11.75 9.32
C ARG A 245 -13.28 -13.13 9.97
N ASN A 246 -14.13 -14.09 9.58
CA ASN A 246 -14.15 -15.44 10.13
C ASN A 246 -13.22 -16.37 9.34
N ILE A 247 -12.16 -16.84 10.00
CA ILE A 247 -11.16 -17.75 9.41
C ILE A 247 -11.79 -19.05 8.91
N SER A 248 -12.72 -19.65 9.65
CA SER A 248 -13.36 -20.91 9.24
C SER A 248 -14.14 -20.73 7.95
N ARG A 249 -14.90 -19.64 7.82
CA ARG A 249 -15.64 -19.31 6.59
C ARG A 249 -14.70 -18.98 5.44
N ALA A 250 -13.59 -18.28 5.71
CA ALA A 250 -12.58 -18.01 4.69
C ALA A 250 -11.92 -19.28 4.14
N LEU A 251 -11.65 -20.27 5.00
CA LEU A 251 -11.08 -21.57 4.61
C LEU A 251 -12.01 -22.39 3.70
N GLU A 252 -13.32 -22.14 3.69
CA GLU A 252 -14.25 -22.79 2.76
C GLU A 252 -13.97 -22.41 1.29
N MET A 253 -13.34 -21.25 1.07
CA MET A 253 -12.85 -20.81 -0.25
C MET A 253 -11.53 -21.48 -0.64
N GLY A 254 -10.88 -22.19 0.29
CA GLY A 254 -9.66 -22.95 0.02
C GLY A 254 -9.90 -24.14 -0.90
N VAL A 255 -8.81 -24.71 -1.39
CA VAL A 255 -8.86 -25.93 -2.21
C VAL A 255 -9.30 -27.17 -1.43
N LYS A 256 -9.99 -28.08 -2.11
CA LYS A 256 -10.48 -29.36 -1.55
C LYS A 256 -9.77 -30.54 -2.19
N GLU A 257 -9.86 -31.71 -1.56
CA GLU A 257 -9.35 -32.96 -2.14
C GLU A 257 -10.16 -33.37 -3.37
N GLY A 258 -9.50 -33.97 -4.35
CA GLY A 258 -10.06 -34.32 -5.64
C GLY A 258 -9.53 -33.45 -6.79
N ARG A 259 -10.15 -33.62 -7.97
CA ARG A 259 -9.88 -32.79 -9.14
C ARG A 259 -10.82 -31.58 -9.12
N GLY A 260 -10.27 -30.38 -9.30
CA GLY A 260 -11.07 -29.15 -9.30
C GLY A 260 -10.36 -27.99 -9.98
N VAL A 261 -11.10 -26.90 -10.20
CA VAL A 261 -10.56 -25.64 -10.70
C VAL A 261 -9.89 -24.90 -9.54
N VAL A 262 -8.64 -24.51 -9.73
CA VAL A 262 -7.83 -23.80 -8.74
C VAL A 262 -7.43 -22.45 -9.30
N CYS A 263 -7.59 -21.41 -8.49
CA CYS A 263 -6.90 -20.14 -8.70
C CYS A 263 -5.66 -20.12 -7.80
N LEU A 264 -4.50 -20.07 -8.43
CA LEU A 264 -3.18 -19.99 -7.80
C LEU A 264 -2.74 -18.52 -7.78
N LEU A 265 -2.45 -18.02 -6.59
CA LEU A 265 -1.90 -16.69 -6.38
C LEU A 265 -0.45 -16.82 -5.94
N LEU A 266 0.44 -16.13 -6.62
CA LEU A 266 1.85 -15.99 -6.26
C LEU A 266 2.11 -14.51 -6.01
N LEU A 267 2.52 -14.17 -4.78
CA LEU A 267 2.81 -12.80 -4.38
C LEU A 267 4.23 -12.70 -3.80
N GLY A 268 5.11 -11.93 -4.43
CA GLY A 268 6.50 -11.79 -4.01
C GLY A 268 7.39 -11.26 -5.14
N ASP A 269 8.64 -10.92 -4.84
CA ASP A 269 9.58 -10.42 -5.84
C ASP A 269 10.35 -11.54 -6.57
N ASN A 270 10.33 -12.77 -6.03
CA ASN A 270 11.08 -13.93 -6.54
C ASN A 270 10.16 -14.95 -7.23
N ILE A 271 9.29 -14.48 -8.13
CA ILE A 271 8.44 -15.36 -8.92
C ILE A 271 9.14 -15.63 -10.26
N ASP A 272 9.70 -16.83 -10.39
CA ASP A 272 10.40 -17.29 -11.60
C ASP A 272 9.74 -18.56 -12.18
N GLU A 273 10.13 -18.94 -13.40
CA GLU A 273 9.62 -20.15 -14.06
C GLU A 273 9.93 -21.44 -13.28
N SER A 274 11.04 -21.46 -12.52
CA SER A 274 11.40 -22.63 -11.71
C SER A 274 10.42 -22.84 -10.56
N LEU A 275 10.02 -21.77 -9.89
CA LEU A 275 9.00 -21.79 -8.85
C LEU A 275 7.66 -22.25 -9.41
N LYS A 276 7.24 -21.69 -10.55
CA LYS A 276 5.97 -22.04 -11.19
C LYS A 276 5.94 -23.51 -11.57
N GLN A 277 6.99 -24.01 -12.21
CA GLN A 277 7.11 -25.42 -12.57
C GLN A 277 7.05 -26.33 -11.34
N GLN A 278 7.75 -25.98 -10.25
CA GLN A 278 7.71 -26.73 -9.00
C GLN A 278 6.29 -26.81 -8.40
N ILE A 279 5.54 -25.71 -8.44
CA ILE A 279 4.16 -25.65 -7.93
C ILE A 279 3.22 -26.43 -8.86
N PHE A 280 3.40 -26.32 -10.19
CA PHE A 280 2.59 -27.03 -11.15
C PHE A 280 2.75 -28.54 -11.04
N GLU A 281 3.97 -29.03 -10.89
CA GLU A 281 4.24 -30.46 -10.65
C GLU A 281 3.61 -30.93 -9.34
N LEU A 282 3.68 -30.12 -8.29
CA LEU A 282 3.11 -30.47 -6.98
C LEU A 282 1.58 -30.62 -7.03
N LEU A 283 0.92 -29.82 -7.85
CA LEU A 283 -0.54 -29.78 -8.00
C LEU A 283 -1.07 -30.62 -9.16
N SER A 284 -0.18 -31.17 -10.01
CA SER A 284 -0.55 -31.64 -11.36
C SER A 284 -1.38 -30.59 -12.10
N PHE A 285 -0.92 -29.34 -12.03
CA PHE A 285 -1.66 -28.16 -12.48
C PHE A 285 -1.63 -28.04 -14.00
N GLU A 286 -2.80 -27.88 -14.59
CA GLU A 286 -3.00 -27.64 -16.02
C GLU A 286 -3.54 -26.21 -16.19
N PRO A 287 -2.68 -25.22 -16.55
CA PRO A 287 -3.09 -23.82 -16.69
C PRO A 287 -4.17 -23.64 -17.75
N GLN A 288 -5.15 -22.78 -17.44
CA GLN A 288 -6.27 -22.43 -18.29
C GLN A 288 -6.60 -20.93 -18.14
N GLY A 289 -7.41 -20.41 -19.06
CA GLY A 289 -7.95 -19.05 -18.93
C GLY A 289 -8.88 -18.92 -17.72
N VAL A 290 -9.21 -17.67 -17.36
CA VAL A 290 -10.21 -17.40 -16.34
C VAL A 290 -11.53 -18.04 -16.78
N PRO A 291 -12.17 -18.89 -15.96
CA PRO A 291 -13.43 -19.52 -16.33
C PRO A 291 -14.51 -18.47 -16.56
N GLY A 292 -15.45 -18.74 -17.46
CA GLY A 292 -16.66 -17.93 -17.64
C GLY A 292 -17.66 -18.13 -16.50
N TYR A 293 -18.75 -17.35 -16.52
CA TYR A 293 -19.86 -17.50 -15.58
C TYR A 293 -20.96 -18.37 -16.20
N ASP A 294 -20.89 -19.69 -15.98
CA ASP A 294 -22.06 -20.54 -16.17
C ASP A 294 -23.03 -20.43 -14.99
N ASP A 295 -24.24 -20.95 -15.15
CA ASP A 295 -25.30 -20.82 -14.15
C ASP A 295 -24.94 -21.51 -12.82
N GLU A 296 -24.20 -22.61 -12.88
CA GLU A 296 -23.74 -23.35 -11.70
C GLU A 296 -22.73 -22.52 -10.90
N ARG A 297 -21.70 -21.96 -11.55
CA ARG A 297 -20.71 -21.12 -10.89
C ARG A 297 -21.32 -19.83 -10.37
N LYS A 298 -22.26 -19.21 -11.11
CA LYS A 298 -23.01 -18.05 -10.61
C LYS A 298 -23.73 -18.39 -9.30
N ALA A 299 -24.47 -19.50 -9.26
CA ALA A 299 -25.15 -19.96 -8.06
C ALA A 299 -24.19 -20.21 -6.90
N ARG A 300 -23.04 -20.87 -7.15
CA ARG A 300 -22.01 -21.08 -6.12
C ARG A 300 -21.46 -19.78 -5.53
N LEU A 301 -21.16 -18.79 -6.39
CA LEU A 301 -20.69 -17.48 -5.94
C LEU A 301 -21.77 -16.72 -5.17
N MET A 302 -23.01 -16.74 -5.65
CA MET A 302 -24.13 -16.09 -4.98
C MET A 302 -24.38 -16.68 -3.59
N ASP A 303 -24.38 -18.00 -3.47
CA ASP A 303 -24.52 -18.70 -2.18
C ASP A 303 -23.36 -18.36 -1.23
N PHE A 304 -22.11 -18.40 -1.72
CA PHE A 304 -20.94 -18.15 -0.87
C PHE A 304 -20.87 -16.72 -0.34
N PHE A 305 -21.18 -15.73 -1.19
CA PHE A 305 -21.12 -14.30 -0.86
C PHE A 305 -22.44 -13.72 -0.34
N GLU A 306 -23.46 -14.57 -0.13
CA GLU A 306 -24.79 -14.18 0.32
C GLU A 306 -25.38 -13.07 -0.57
N ILE A 307 -25.31 -13.27 -1.88
CA ILE A 307 -25.87 -12.38 -2.91
C ILE A 307 -27.18 -12.99 -3.39
N THR A 308 -28.27 -12.25 -3.23
CA THR A 308 -29.60 -12.68 -3.64
C THR A 308 -29.84 -12.43 -5.14
N GLU A 309 -30.78 -13.18 -5.74
CA GLU A 309 -31.24 -12.93 -7.12
C GLU A 309 -31.81 -11.51 -7.28
N THR A 310 -32.43 -10.97 -6.24
CA THR A 310 -32.97 -9.60 -6.26
C THR A 310 -31.86 -8.56 -6.35
N GLU A 311 -30.77 -8.74 -5.60
CA GLU A 311 -29.60 -7.86 -5.68
C GLU A 311 -28.94 -7.94 -7.06
N LEU A 312 -28.72 -9.15 -7.58
CA LEU A 312 -28.13 -9.33 -8.91
C LEU A 312 -29.03 -8.74 -10.01
N GLY A 313 -30.34 -8.95 -9.93
CA GLY A 313 -31.32 -8.40 -10.85
C GLY A 313 -31.36 -6.87 -10.84
N ALA A 314 -31.09 -6.22 -9.70
CA ALA A 314 -31.08 -4.76 -9.58
C ALA A 314 -29.89 -4.11 -10.28
N VAL A 315 -28.73 -4.77 -10.33
CA VAL A 315 -27.50 -4.24 -10.94
C VAL A 315 -27.25 -4.77 -12.35
N GLY A 316 -27.90 -5.86 -12.73
CA GLY A 316 -27.70 -6.59 -13.99
C GLY A 316 -26.89 -7.87 -13.78
N GLU A 317 -27.28 -8.96 -14.47
CA GLU A 317 -26.66 -10.29 -14.32
C GLU A 317 -25.17 -10.33 -14.65
N ASP A 318 -24.67 -9.40 -15.45
CA ASP A 318 -23.25 -9.26 -15.80
C ASP A 318 -22.43 -8.58 -14.69
N LYS A 319 -23.06 -8.12 -13.60
CA LYS A 319 -22.42 -7.37 -12.51
C LYS A 319 -22.13 -8.19 -11.26
N LEU A 320 -22.23 -9.53 -11.32
CA LEU A 320 -21.92 -10.39 -10.18
C LEU A 320 -20.53 -10.12 -9.58
N GLU A 321 -19.50 -9.90 -10.42
CA GLU A 321 -18.15 -9.54 -9.94
C GLU A 321 -18.15 -8.26 -9.09
N LYS A 322 -18.97 -7.27 -9.44
CA LYS A 322 -19.06 -6.01 -8.69
C LYS A 322 -19.69 -6.20 -7.32
N LEU A 323 -20.73 -7.02 -7.22
CA LEU A 323 -21.36 -7.34 -5.94
C LEU A 323 -20.39 -8.11 -5.03
N VAL A 324 -19.61 -9.05 -5.59
CA VAL A 324 -18.55 -9.74 -4.83
C VAL A 324 -17.48 -8.75 -4.35
N MET A 325 -17.02 -7.85 -5.22
CA MET A 325 -16.06 -6.80 -4.83
C MET A 325 -16.61 -5.87 -3.75
N GLU A 326 -17.92 -5.61 -3.73
CA GLU A 326 -18.57 -4.86 -2.66
C GLU A 326 -18.45 -5.58 -1.31
N ARG A 327 -18.70 -6.90 -1.26
CA ARG A 327 -18.50 -7.69 -0.03
C ARG A 327 -17.06 -7.64 0.46
N VAL A 328 -16.08 -7.74 -0.45
CA VAL A 328 -14.66 -7.58 -0.13
C VAL A 328 -14.35 -6.19 0.43
N ALA A 329 -14.97 -5.14 -0.10
CA ALA A 329 -14.78 -3.77 0.37
C ALA A 329 -15.38 -3.52 1.75
N LEU A 330 -16.53 -4.10 2.06
CA LEU A 330 -17.25 -3.93 3.32
C LEU A 330 -16.51 -4.55 4.52
N LEU A 331 -15.58 -5.46 4.31
CA LEU A 331 -14.80 -6.11 5.37
C LEU A 331 -14.08 -5.10 6.30
N GLU A 332 -13.67 -3.94 5.77
CA GLU A 332 -12.99 -2.87 6.53
C GLU A 332 -13.95 -2.02 7.37
N VAL A 333 -15.23 -1.97 6.99
CA VAL A 333 -16.26 -1.13 7.64
C VAL A 333 -16.91 -1.88 8.81
N LEU A 334 -16.98 -3.21 8.73
CA LEU A 334 -17.54 -4.09 9.75
C LEU A 334 -16.57 -4.38 10.92
N LYS A 335 -15.71 -3.42 11.28
CA LYS A 335 -14.71 -3.55 12.36
C LYS A 335 -15.33 -3.72 13.74
#